data_AF-A0A4Y2LUU2-F1
#
_entry.id   AF-A0A4Y2LUU2-F1
#
_cell.length_a   1.000
_cell.length_b   1.000
_cell.length_c   1.000
_cell.angle_alpha   90.00
_cell.angle_beta   90.00
_cell.angle_gamma   90.00
#
_symmetry.space_group_name_H-M   'P 1'
#
loop_
_entity.id
_entity.type
_entity.pdbx_description
1 polymer ?
#
loop_
_entity_poly.entity_id
_entity_poly.type
_entity_poly.pdbx_seq_one_letter_code
_entity_poly.pdbx_strand_id
1 'polypeptide(L)'
;MNNSCYISSKHEAERREQEARGRLERQKISDEVEAEKERKSLLELKVSSMTLENCGQAKAEALSRSEAQRIEAESGVEQARSKAEAMKIEAETELERLRKAREEELHYLKEQNILEVEKLKQIADIEVSKFKNLVESLGRETIQSVASAGQDFQVKLLQGLGIQSALITDGNTPINLFNTAQGFLGSALMPPSKRQRKDSEDS
;
A
#
# COMPACT_ATOMS: atom_id res chain seq x y z
N MET A 1 -99.57 -7.42 85.39
CA MET A 1 -98.50 -8.41 85.10
C MET A 1 -98.10 -8.49 83.62
N ASN A 2 -98.99 -8.23 82.65
CA ASN A 2 -98.67 -8.37 81.20
C ASN A 2 -97.68 -7.34 80.61
N ASN A 3 -97.62 -6.11 81.12
CA ASN A 3 -96.79 -5.05 80.51
C ASN A 3 -95.28 -5.20 80.86
N SER A 4 -94.96 -5.71 82.06
CA SER A 4 -93.57 -5.91 82.50
C SER A 4 -92.88 -7.09 81.78
N CYS A 5 -93.63 -8.14 81.44
CA CYS A 5 -93.11 -9.29 80.71
C CYS A 5 -92.79 -8.91 79.24
N TYR A 6 -93.67 -8.15 78.60
CA TYR A 6 -93.48 -7.65 77.22
C TYR A 6 -92.22 -6.79 77.06
N ILE A 7 -91.98 -5.86 78.00
CA ILE A 7 -90.79 -5.00 78.01
C ILE A 7 -89.51 -5.84 78.20
N SER A 8 -89.54 -6.84 79.08
CA SER A 8 -88.41 -7.76 79.27
C SER A 8 -88.11 -8.58 78.01
N SER A 9 -89.11 -9.12 77.32
CA SER A 9 -88.92 -9.87 76.08
C SER A 9 -88.41 -9.00 74.93
N LYS A 10 -88.86 -7.74 74.85
CA LYS A 10 -88.35 -6.73 73.91
C LYS A 10 -86.86 -6.46 74.12
N HIS A 11 -86.46 -6.16 75.36
CA HIS A 11 -85.05 -5.90 75.68
C HIS A 11 -84.16 -7.13 75.51
N GLU A 12 -84.66 -8.34 75.77
CA GLU A 12 -83.92 -9.57 75.53
C GLU A 12 -83.76 -9.85 74.03
N ALA A 13 -84.78 -9.54 73.21
CA ALA A 13 -84.68 -9.62 71.76
C ALA A 13 -83.67 -8.60 71.20
N GLU A 14 -83.71 -7.34 71.67
CA GLU A 14 -82.75 -6.29 71.28
C GLU A 14 -81.31 -6.67 71.66
N ARG A 15 -81.10 -7.25 72.85
CA ARG A 15 -79.78 -7.74 73.27
C ARG A 15 -79.28 -8.86 72.37
N ARG A 16 -80.11 -9.86 72.07
CA ARG A 16 -79.74 -10.95 71.15
C ARG A 16 -79.46 -10.45 69.74
N GLU A 17 -80.23 -9.47 69.27
CA GLU A 17 -79.99 -8.84 67.97
C GLU A 17 -78.66 -8.09 67.94
N GLN A 18 -78.33 -7.33 68.99
CA GLN A 18 -77.05 -6.63 69.11
C GLN A 18 -75.87 -7.60 69.20
N GLU A 19 -76.01 -8.71 69.93
CA GLU A 19 -75.00 -9.77 69.99
C GLU A 19 -74.80 -10.46 68.63
N ALA A 20 -75.88 -10.75 67.90
CA ALA A 20 -75.81 -11.34 66.56
C ALA A 20 -75.16 -10.38 65.55
N ARG A 21 -75.52 -9.08 65.58
CA ARG A 21 -74.90 -8.04 64.76
C ARG A 21 -73.41 -7.91 65.07
N GLY A 22 -73.02 -7.86 66.35
CA GLY A 22 -71.62 -7.79 66.75
C GLY A 22 -70.79 -9.02 66.34
N ARG A 23 -71.39 -10.23 66.39
CA ARG A 23 -70.74 -11.45 65.88
C ARG A 23 -70.56 -11.39 64.36
N LEU A 24 -71.58 -10.96 63.63
CA LEU A 24 -71.55 -10.84 62.18
C LEU A 24 -70.54 -9.77 61.72
N GLU A 25 -70.44 -8.64 62.42
CA GLU A 25 -69.42 -7.62 62.13
C GLU A 25 -68.01 -8.15 62.41
N ARG A 26 -67.79 -8.86 63.52
CA ARG A 26 -66.48 -9.50 63.79
C ARG A 26 -66.13 -10.54 62.73
N GLN A 27 -67.11 -11.32 62.27
CA GLN A 27 -66.90 -12.29 61.20
C GLN A 27 -66.55 -11.59 59.89
N LYS A 28 -67.28 -10.55 59.49
CA LYS A 28 -66.95 -9.74 58.31
C LYS A 28 -65.54 -9.16 58.38
N ILE A 29 -65.15 -8.61 59.52
CA ILE A 29 -63.79 -8.08 59.71
C ILE A 29 -62.75 -9.19 59.59
N SER A 30 -63.03 -10.38 60.15
CA SER A 30 -62.13 -11.53 60.03
C SER A 30 -61.96 -11.96 58.58
N ASP A 31 -63.07 -12.07 57.84
CA ASP A 31 -63.09 -12.47 56.44
C ASP A 31 -62.38 -11.42 55.56
N GLU A 32 -62.60 -10.13 55.81
CA GLU A 32 -61.90 -9.02 55.14
C GLU A 32 -60.40 -9.02 55.42
N VAL A 33 -59.99 -9.29 56.67
CA VAL A 33 -58.58 -9.39 57.05
C VAL A 33 -57.91 -10.58 56.35
N GLU A 34 -58.58 -11.72 56.24
CA GLU A 34 -58.06 -12.88 55.52
C GLU A 34 -57.95 -12.60 54.01
N ALA A 35 -58.98 -12.00 53.41
CA ALA A 35 -58.96 -11.59 52.01
C ALA A 35 -57.84 -10.59 51.70
N GLU A 36 -57.61 -9.59 52.57
CA GLU A 36 -56.52 -8.61 52.38
C GLU A 36 -55.13 -9.23 52.59
N LYS A 37 -54.97 -10.24 53.45
CA LYS A 37 -53.70 -11.00 53.57
C LYS A 37 -53.39 -11.78 52.29
N GLU A 38 -54.38 -12.46 51.72
CA GLU A 38 -54.22 -13.17 50.45
C GLU A 38 -53.94 -12.19 49.30
N ARG A 39 -54.66 -11.06 49.27
CA ARG A 39 -54.47 -9.99 48.29
C ARG A 39 -53.05 -9.42 48.34
N LYS A 40 -52.51 -9.18 49.52
CA LYS A 40 -51.13 -8.72 49.71
C LYS A 40 -50.13 -9.74 49.13
N SER A 41 -50.29 -11.01 49.47
CA SER A 41 -49.42 -12.09 48.96
C SER A 41 -49.48 -12.19 47.43
N LEU A 42 -50.67 -12.06 46.84
CA LEU A 42 -50.85 -12.07 45.39
C LEU A 42 -50.19 -10.85 44.72
N LEU A 43 -50.27 -9.67 45.33
CA LEU A 43 -49.60 -8.47 44.84
C LEU A 43 -48.07 -8.62 44.89
N GLU A 44 -47.51 -9.13 45.99
CA GLU A 44 -46.08 -9.41 46.11
C GLU A 44 -45.60 -10.39 45.04
N LEU A 45 -46.34 -11.49 44.84
CA LEU A 45 -46.01 -12.45 43.81
C LEU A 45 -46.10 -11.82 42.41
N LYS A 46 -47.13 -11.01 42.14
CA LYS A 46 -47.30 -10.33 40.85
C LYS A 46 -46.15 -9.35 40.56
N VAL A 47 -45.74 -8.57 41.56
CA VAL A 47 -44.57 -7.68 41.45
C VAL A 47 -43.32 -8.51 41.16
N SER A 48 -43.10 -9.60 41.90
CA SER A 48 -41.93 -10.47 41.68
C SER A 48 -41.91 -11.06 40.26
N SER A 49 -43.05 -11.53 39.76
CA SER A 49 -43.18 -12.07 38.39
C SER A 49 -42.93 -10.99 37.35
N MET A 50 -43.48 -9.78 37.53
CA MET A 50 -43.23 -8.65 36.62
C MET A 50 -41.75 -8.25 36.61
N THR A 51 -41.07 -8.25 37.77
CA THR A 51 -39.63 -7.96 37.80
C THR A 51 -38.82 -9.02 37.08
N LEU A 52 -39.19 -10.31 37.24
CA LEU A 52 -38.51 -11.40 36.56
C LEU A 52 -38.75 -11.38 35.05
N GLU A 53 -39.98 -11.09 34.62
CA GLU A 53 -40.34 -10.92 33.22
C GLU A 53 -39.58 -9.76 32.57
N ASN A 54 -39.59 -8.59 33.21
CA ASN A 54 -38.89 -7.39 32.72
C ASN A 54 -37.37 -7.63 32.66
N CYS A 55 -36.77 -8.25 33.68
CA CYS A 55 -35.36 -8.61 33.67
C CYS A 55 -35.05 -9.65 32.58
N GLY A 56 -35.93 -10.63 32.39
CA GLY A 56 -35.81 -11.66 31.35
C GLY A 56 -35.84 -11.04 29.96
N GLN A 57 -36.79 -10.14 29.70
CA GLN A 57 -36.90 -9.42 28.45
C GLN A 57 -35.67 -8.54 28.21
N ALA A 58 -35.28 -7.69 29.17
CA ALA A 58 -34.13 -6.81 29.03
C ALA A 58 -32.84 -7.60 28.80
N LYS A 59 -32.66 -8.73 29.50
CA LYS A 59 -31.50 -9.61 29.31
C LYS A 59 -31.52 -10.29 27.93
N ALA A 60 -32.66 -10.80 27.49
CA ALA A 60 -32.80 -11.41 26.17
C ALA A 60 -32.48 -10.39 25.07
N GLU A 61 -33.04 -9.19 25.15
CA GLU A 61 -32.77 -8.12 24.19
C GLU A 61 -31.29 -7.70 24.19
N ALA A 62 -30.68 -7.54 25.36
CA ALA A 62 -29.26 -7.19 25.47
C ALA A 62 -28.37 -8.29 24.85
N LEU A 63 -28.65 -9.56 25.13
CA LEU A 63 -27.91 -10.69 24.56
C LEU A 63 -28.10 -10.78 23.05
N SER A 64 -29.33 -10.65 22.54
CA SER A 64 -29.61 -10.66 21.11
C SER A 64 -28.89 -9.53 20.38
N ARG A 65 -28.86 -8.32 20.95
CA ARG A 65 -28.13 -7.19 20.36
C ARG A 65 -26.63 -7.42 20.38
N SER A 66 -26.08 -7.90 21.50
CA SER A 66 -24.65 -8.21 21.62
C SER A 66 -24.23 -9.29 20.62
N GLU A 67 -25.06 -10.32 20.44
CA GLU A 67 -24.77 -11.41 19.51
C GLU A 67 -24.86 -10.95 18.06
N ALA A 68 -25.86 -10.13 17.71
CA ALA A 68 -25.95 -9.53 16.39
C ALA A 68 -24.71 -8.68 16.06
N GLN A 69 -24.25 -7.86 17.01
CA GLN A 69 -23.02 -7.06 16.86
C GLN A 69 -21.77 -7.94 16.73
N ARG A 70 -21.70 -9.04 17.49
CA ARG A 70 -20.60 -10.01 17.39
C ARG A 70 -20.53 -10.61 16.00
N ILE A 71 -21.66 -11.09 15.47
CA ILE A 71 -21.75 -11.67 14.12
C ILE A 71 -21.38 -10.65 13.06
N GLU A 72 -21.88 -9.41 13.16
CA GLU A 72 -21.55 -8.34 12.22
C GLU A 72 -20.06 -8.00 12.23
N ALA A 73 -19.45 -7.92 13.42
CA ALA A 73 -18.02 -7.68 13.57
C ALA A 73 -17.17 -8.82 13.00
N GLU A 74 -17.52 -10.08 13.31
CA GLU A 74 -16.84 -11.26 12.79
C GLU A 74 -16.94 -11.33 11.26
N SER A 75 -18.13 -11.10 10.71
CA SER A 75 -18.35 -11.03 9.26
C SER A 75 -17.55 -9.90 8.61
N GLY A 76 -17.49 -8.73 9.24
CA GLY A 76 -16.70 -7.60 8.76
C GLY A 76 -15.20 -7.92 8.70
N VAL A 77 -14.67 -8.61 9.71
CA VAL A 77 -13.27 -9.08 9.72
C VAL A 77 -13.02 -10.11 8.62
N GLU A 78 -13.92 -11.08 8.45
CA GLU A 78 -13.79 -12.12 7.42
C GLU A 78 -13.89 -11.53 6.00
N GLN A 79 -14.78 -10.57 5.78
CA GLN A 79 -14.88 -9.84 4.53
C GLN A 79 -13.63 -9.02 4.24
N ALA A 80 -13.10 -8.31 5.24
CA ALA A 80 -11.87 -7.54 5.10
C ALA A 80 -10.68 -8.45 4.77
N ARG A 81 -10.59 -9.61 5.43
CA ARG A 81 -9.56 -10.62 5.15
C ARG A 81 -9.68 -11.16 3.73
N SER A 82 -10.87 -11.58 3.31
CA SER A 82 -11.12 -12.09 1.96
C SER A 82 -10.77 -11.05 0.89
N LYS A 83 -11.11 -9.79 1.13
CA LYS A 83 -10.76 -8.68 0.23
C LYS A 83 -9.26 -8.43 0.18
N ALA A 84 -8.56 -8.49 1.32
CA ALA A 84 -7.11 -8.35 1.38
C ALA A 84 -6.41 -9.50 0.63
N GLU A 85 -6.88 -10.73 0.78
CA GLU A 85 -6.38 -11.89 0.05
C GLU A 85 -6.61 -11.76 -1.47
N ALA A 86 -7.80 -11.32 -1.89
CA ALA A 86 -8.09 -11.04 -3.30
C ALA A 86 -7.16 -9.95 -3.87
N MET A 87 -7.01 -8.82 -3.18
CA MET A 87 -6.10 -7.74 -3.59
C MET A 87 -4.65 -8.19 -3.65
N LYS A 88 -4.22 -9.08 -2.74
CA LYS A 88 -2.87 -9.65 -2.76
C LYS A 88 -2.66 -10.50 -4.01
N ILE A 89 -3.61 -11.38 -4.35
CA ILE A 89 -3.53 -12.23 -5.55
C ILE A 89 -3.53 -11.37 -6.81
N GLU A 90 -4.41 -10.37 -6.91
CA GLU A 90 -4.43 -9.42 -8.03
C GLU A 90 -3.11 -8.66 -8.19
N ALA A 91 -2.53 -8.17 -7.08
CA ALA A 91 -1.25 -7.47 -7.11
C ALA A 91 -0.09 -8.40 -7.50
N GLU A 92 -0.06 -9.63 -6.98
CA GLU A 92 0.98 -10.62 -7.30
C GLU A 92 0.90 -11.04 -8.77
N THR A 93 -0.30 -11.30 -9.29
CA THR A 93 -0.51 -11.66 -10.70
C THR A 93 -0.14 -10.53 -11.65
N GLU A 94 -0.51 -9.28 -11.34
CA GLU A 94 -0.13 -8.13 -12.17
C GLU A 94 1.39 -7.90 -12.13
N LEU A 95 2.02 -8.07 -10.97
CA LEU A 95 3.46 -7.95 -10.83
C LEU A 95 4.18 -9.04 -11.63
N GLU A 96 3.69 -10.27 -11.62
CA GLU A 96 4.24 -11.36 -12.43
C GLU A 96 4.08 -11.10 -13.93
N ARG A 97 2.93 -10.60 -14.36
CA ARG A 97 2.67 -10.19 -15.75
C ARG A 97 3.66 -9.11 -16.21
N LEU A 98 3.85 -8.08 -15.39
CA LEU A 98 4.79 -6.98 -15.67
C LEU A 98 6.26 -7.45 -15.68
N ARG A 99 6.63 -8.37 -14.78
CA ARG A 99 7.97 -8.96 -14.77
C ARG A 99 8.26 -9.71 -16.06
N LYS A 100 7.36 -10.60 -16.48
CA LYS A 100 7.53 -11.36 -17.73
C LYS A 100 7.65 -10.44 -18.95
N ALA A 101 6.76 -9.45 -19.06
CA ALA A 101 6.82 -8.47 -20.15
C ALA A 101 8.14 -7.70 -20.18
N ARG A 102 8.62 -7.21 -19.03
CA ARG A 102 9.91 -6.50 -18.95
C ARG A 102 11.10 -7.39 -19.22
N GLU A 103 11.06 -8.65 -18.80
CA GLU A 103 12.12 -9.62 -19.04
C GLU A 103 12.27 -9.88 -20.55
N GLU A 104 11.15 -10.07 -21.25
CA GLU A 104 11.13 -10.19 -22.72
C GLU A 104 11.62 -8.92 -23.41
N GLU A 105 11.20 -7.73 -22.94
CA GLU A 105 11.67 -6.45 -23.47
C GLU A 105 13.18 -6.26 -23.29
N LEU A 106 13.70 -6.55 -22.09
CA LEU A 106 15.14 -6.47 -21.82
C LEU A 106 15.93 -7.47 -22.65
N HIS A 107 15.40 -8.68 -22.85
CA HIS A 107 16.01 -9.68 -23.72
C HIS A 107 16.08 -9.17 -25.16
N TYR A 108 14.96 -8.66 -25.70
CA TYR A 108 14.92 -8.09 -27.04
C TYR A 108 15.91 -6.94 -27.22
N LEU A 109 15.94 -5.98 -26.29
CA LEU A 109 16.87 -4.85 -26.32
C LEU A 109 18.32 -5.29 -26.24
N LYS A 110 18.62 -6.31 -25.43
CA LYS A 110 19.97 -6.86 -25.32
C LYS A 110 20.42 -7.47 -26.65
N GLU A 111 19.58 -8.28 -27.28
CA GLU A 111 19.88 -8.87 -28.59
C GLU A 111 20.03 -7.80 -29.68
N GLN A 112 19.16 -6.77 -29.67
CA GLN A 112 19.27 -5.64 -30.59
C GLN A 112 20.60 -4.90 -30.42
N ASN A 113 21.02 -4.65 -29.17
CA ASN A 113 22.29 -3.99 -28.88
C ASN A 113 23.48 -4.83 -29.31
N ILE A 114 23.44 -6.15 -29.09
CA ILE A 114 24.48 -7.08 -29.55
C ILE A 114 24.60 -7.00 -31.08
N LEU A 115 23.48 -7.06 -31.79
CA LEU A 115 23.45 -6.98 -33.24
C LEU A 115 23.98 -5.63 -33.75
N GLU A 116 23.64 -4.52 -33.11
CA GLU A 116 24.14 -3.18 -33.50
C GLU A 116 25.64 -3.07 -33.26
N VAL A 117 26.15 -3.59 -32.13
CA VAL A 117 27.59 -3.64 -31.85
C VAL A 117 28.33 -4.47 -32.90
N GLU A 118 27.78 -5.63 -33.28
CA GLU A 118 28.38 -6.49 -34.29
C GLU A 118 28.40 -5.81 -35.67
N LYS A 119 27.28 -5.22 -36.07
CA LYS A 119 27.19 -4.42 -37.30
C LYS A 119 28.20 -3.28 -37.31
N LEU A 120 28.34 -2.53 -36.22
CA LEU A 120 29.32 -1.44 -36.12
C LEU A 120 30.76 -1.94 -36.20
N LYS A 121 31.07 -3.10 -35.60
CA LYS A 121 32.38 -3.75 -35.73
C LYS A 121 32.67 -4.12 -37.19
N GLN A 122 31.71 -4.76 -37.87
CA GLN A 122 31.87 -5.13 -39.28
C GLN A 122 32.06 -3.89 -40.17
N ILE A 123 31.30 -2.81 -39.93
CA ILE A 123 31.48 -1.55 -40.65
C ILE A 123 32.88 -0.97 -40.38
N ALA A 124 33.34 -0.98 -39.13
CA ALA A 124 34.67 -0.50 -38.78
C ALA A 124 35.78 -1.34 -39.46
N ASP A 125 35.65 -2.67 -39.48
CA ASP A 125 36.61 -3.56 -40.15
C ASP A 125 36.66 -3.32 -41.67
N ILE A 126 35.49 -3.08 -42.30
CA ILE A 126 35.40 -2.70 -43.71
C ILE A 126 36.06 -1.33 -43.94
N GLU A 127 35.82 -0.33 -43.09
CA GLU A 127 36.39 1.00 -43.26
C GLU A 127 37.92 0.97 -43.05
N VAL A 128 38.42 0.20 -42.08
CA VAL A 128 39.86 -0.03 -41.89
C VAL A 128 40.47 -0.71 -43.11
N SER A 129 39.82 -1.74 -43.65
CA SER A 129 40.28 -2.45 -44.85
C SER A 129 40.30 -1.55 -46.08
N LYS A 130 39.25 -0.75 -46.26
CA LYS A 130 39.13 0.26 -47.32
C LYS A 130 40.20 1.33 -47.19
N PHE A 131 40.42 1.87 -45.99
CA PHE A 131 41.46 2.86 -45.72
C PHE A 131 42.86 2.28 -45.98
N LYS A 132 43.12 1.05 -45.56
CA LYS A 132 44.36 0.33 -45.84
C LYS A 132 44.60 0.21 -47.35
N ASN A 133 43.61 -0.23 -48.12
CA ASN A 133 43.72 -0.34 -49.57
C ASN A 133 43.96 1.02 -50.25
N LEU A 134 43.31 2.09 -49.75
CA LEU A 134 43.55 3.47 -50.20
C LEU A 134 44.99 3.90 -49.95
N VAL A 135 45.50 3.70 -48.74
CA VAL A 135 46.89 4.03 -48.36
C VAL A 135 47.90 3.21 -49.15
N GLU A 136 47.66 1.91 -49.35
CA GLU A 136 48.52 1.04 -50.16
C GLU A 136 48.54 1.46 -51.63
N SER A 137 47.41 1.83 -52.21
CA SER A 137 47.31 2.30 -53.61
C SER A 137 47.95 3.67 -53.84
N LEU A 138 47.92 4.57 -52.86
CA LEU A 138 48.67 5.84 -52.88
C LEU A 138 50.19 5.60 -52.84
N GLY A 139 50.64 4.58 -52.09
CA GLY A 139 52.05 4.20 -51.98
C GLY A 139 52.85 5.08 -51.02
N ARG A 140 53.85 4.48 -50.35
CA ARG A 140 54.66 5.13 -49.31
C ARG A 140 55.41 6.37 -49.81
N GLU A 141 55.93 6.34 -51.05
CA GLU A 141 56.68 7.45 -51.64
C GLU A 141 55.78 8.66 -51.96
N THR A 142 54.56 8.44 -52.43
CA THR A 142 53.59 9.52 -52.69
C THR A 142 53.16 10.18 -51.38
N ILE A 143 52.91 9.39 -50.34
CA ILE A 143 52.58 9.92 -49.00
C ILE A 143 53.76 10.70 -48.42
N GLN A 144 54.99 10.20 -48.58
CA GLN A 144 56.20 10.87 -48.10
C GLN A 144 56.50 12.18 -48.85
N SER A 145 56.33 12.19 -50.17
CA SER A 145 56.53 13.39 -51.00
C SER A 145 55.46 14.45 -50.72
N VAL A 146 54.21 14.05 -50.50
CA VAL A 146 53.11 14.96 -50.15
C VAL A 146 53.20 15.45 -48.70
N ALA A 147 53.71 14.63 -47.77
CA ALA A 147 54.00 15.05 -46.41
C ALA A 147 55.19 16.01 -46.33
N SER A 148 56.16 15.89 -47.23
CA SER A 148 57.31 16.80 -47.33
C SER A 148 57.01 18.04 -48.16
N ALA A 149 56.00 17.96 -49.05
CA ALA A 149 55.45 19.11 -49.76
C ALA A 149 54.70 20.01 -48.76
N GLY A 150 54.71 21.33 -49.03
CA GLY A 150 54.17 22.34 -48.13
C GLY A 150 52.73 22.12 -47.68
N GLN A 151 52.30 22.94 -46.72
CA GLN A 151 51.08 22.77 -45.91
C GLN A 151 49.79 22.51 -46.75
N ASP A 152 49.67 23.14 -47.93
CA ASP A 152 48.50 22.98 -48.82
C ASP A 152 48.32 21.56 -49.36
N PHE A 153 49.41 20.83 -49.60
CA PHE A 153 49.35 19.47 -50.15
C PHE A 153 49.01 18.43 -49.07
N GLN A 154 49.47 18.65 -47.83
CA GLN A 154 49.10 17.83 -46.67
C GLN A 154 47.60 17.89 -46.38
N VAL A 155 46.99 19.08 -46.48
CA VAL A 155 45.55 19.29 -46.26
C VAL A 155 44.72 18.55 -47.32
N LYS A 156 45.11 18.65 -48.60
CA LYS A 156 44.43 17.95 -49.70
C LYS A 156 44.52 16.43 -49.60
N LEU A 157 45.64 15.90 -49.08
CA LEU A 157 45.80 14.47 -48.83
C LEU A 157 44.86 13.99 -47.71
N LEU A 158 44.82 14.70 -46.58
CA LEU A 158 43.93 14.37 -45.47
C LEU A 158 42.45 14.44 -45.89
N GLN A 159 42.09 15.44 -46.70
CA GLN A 159 40.76 15.57 -47.27
C GLN A 159 40.44 14.44 -48.28
N GLY A 160 41.39 14.04 -49.13
CA GLY A 160 41.25 12.93 -50.08
C GLY A 160 41.17 11.55 -49.42
N LEU A 161 41.80 11.37 -48.26
CA LEU A 161 41.68 10.18 -47.41
C LEU A 161 40.36 10.15 -46.62
N GLY A 162 39.49 11.14 -46.79
CA GLY A 162 38.21 11.23 -46.07
C GLY A 162 38.38 11.52 -44.58
N ILE A 163 39.58 11.87 -44.13
CA ILE A 163 39.84 12.30 -42.76
C ILE A 163 39.26 13.71 -42.66
N GLN A 164 38.01 13.79 -42.22
CA GLN A 164 37.43 15.07 -41.84
C GLN A 164 38.29 15.64 -40.73
N SER A 165 38.70 16.89 -40.88
CA SER A 165 39.29 17.72 -39.84
C SER A 165 38.30 17.79 -38.67
N ALA A 166 38.27 16.74 -37.84
CA ALA A 166 37.54 16.77 -36.60
C ALA A 166 38.32 17.71 -35.68
N LEU A 167 37.80 18.93 -35.52
CA LEU A 167 38.08 19.74 -34.35
C LEU A 167 37.54 18.93 -33.16
N ILE A 168 38.37 18.05 -32.60
CA ILE A 168 38.00 17.26 -31.43
C ILE A 168 38.07 18.22 -30.25
N THR A 169 36.91 18.76 -29.88
CA THR A 169 36.75 19.60 -28.69
C THR A 169 36.52 18.71 -27.48
N ASP A 170 37.60 18.34 -26.79
CA ASP A 170 37.49 18.08 -25.35
C ASP A 170 37.53 19.44 -24.66
N GLY A 171 36.59 19.69 -23.74
CA GLY A 171 36.07 21.01 -23.35
C GLY A 171 37.03 22.04 -22.74
N ASN A 172 38.35 21.86 -22.84
CA ASN A 172 39.34 22.80 -22.30
C ASN A 172 40.56 23.06 -23.20
N THR A 173 40.76 22.32 -24.30
CA THR A 173 41.86 22.61 -25.26
C THR A 173 41.50 22.16 -26.67
N PRO A 174 41.44 23.06 -27.67
CA PRO A 174 41.17 22.68 -29.05
C PRO A 174 42.37 21.92 -29.62
N ILE A 175 42.23 20.60 -29.79
CA ILE A 175 43.22 19.80 -30.50
C ILE A 175 42.89 19.91 -31.99
N ASN A 176 43.63 20.79 -32.67
CA ASN A 176 43.61 20.83 -34.12
C ASN A 176 44.54 19.72 -34.63
N LEU A 177 43.97 18.68 -35.26
CA LEU A 177 44.74 17.57 -35.84
C LEU A 177 45.80 18.06 -36.85
N PHE A 178 45.58 19.23 -37.49
CA PHE A 178 46.58 19.88 -38.35
C PHE A 178 47.85 20.32 -37.61
N ASN A 179 47.73 20.89 -36.40
CA ASN A 179 48.89 21.33 -35.62
C ASN A 179 49.51 20.20 -34.78
N THR A 180 48.72 19.17 -34.45
CA THR A 180 49.16 18.07 -33.57
C THR A 180 50.03 17.06 -34.31
N ALA A 181 49.78 16.81 -35.60
CA ALA A 181 50.65 15.98 -36.43
C ALA A 181 52.09 16.53 -36.49
N GLN A 182 52.24 17.86 -36.48
CA GLN A 182 53.54 18.54 -36.48
C GLN A 182 54.27 18.40 -35.14
N GLY A 183 53.53 18.34 -34.02
CA GLY A 183 54.08 18.05 -32.69
C GLY A 183 54.54 16.60 -32.50
N PHE A 184 53.84 15.63 -33.09
CA PHE A 184 54.18 14.21 -32.96
C PHE A 184 55.36 13.79 -33.85
N LEU A 185 55.46 14.35 -35.06
CA LEU A 185 56.64 14.19 -35.94
C LEU A 185 57.87 14.96 -35.43
N GLY A 186 57.68 16.07 -34.69
CA GLY A 186 58.77 16.85 -34.09
C GLY A 186 59.26 16.34 -32.72
N SER A 187 58.44 15.63 -31.95
CA SER A 187 58.79 15.17 -30.60
C SER A 187 59.58 13.85 -30.56
N ALA A 188 59.76 13.15 -31.68
CA ALA A 188 60.64 11.97 -31.74
C ALA A 188 62.12 12.30 -31.47
N LEU A 189 62.48 13.60 -31.37
CA LEU A 189 63.85 14.08 -31.19
C LEU A 189 64.16 14.66 -29.80
N MET A 190 63.29 14.56 -28.78
CA MET A 190 63.65 15.08 -27.44
C MET A 190 63.01 14.31 -26.27
N PRO A 191 63.78 13.93 -25.23
CA PRO A 191 63.26 13.17 -24.09
C PRO A 191 62.47 14.06 -23.10
N PRO A 192 61.49 13.50 -22.37
CA PRO A 192 60.59 14.29 -21.52
C PRO A 192 61.22 14.61 -20.15
N SER A 193 61.11 15.88 -19.74
CA SER A 193 61.42 16.35 -18.38
C SER A 193 60.20 16.20 -17.46
N LYS A 194 60.45 15.65 -16.26
CA LYS A 194 59.46 15.31 -15.22
C LYS A 194 58.71 16.56 -14.70
N ARG A 195 57.37 16.52 -14.70
CA ARG A 195 56.54 17.44 -13.90
C ARG A 195 56.22 16.81 -12.54
N GLN A 196 56.58 17.50 -11.46
CA GLN A 196 56.17 17.23 -10.08
C GLN A 196 54.67 17.51 -9.92
N ARG A 197 53.93 16.54 -9.35
CA ARG A 197 52.57 16.75 -8.82
C ARG A 197 52.68 17.45 -7.47
N LYS A 198 51.85 18.47 -7.25
CA LYS A 198 51.58 19.02 -5.93
C LYS A 198 50.07 18.90 -5.72
N ASP A 199 49.70 18.00 -4.82
CA ASP A 199 48.34 17.80 -4.35
C ASP A 199 48.00 18.86 -3.29
N SER A 200 46.79 19.38 -3.34
CA SER A 200 46.07 20.07 -2.27
C SER A 200 44.59 19.96 -2.64
N GLU A 201 43.84 18.99 -2.08
CA GLU A 201 43.10 19.13 -0.81
C GLU A 201 42.41 20.50 -0.70
N ASP A 202 41.09 20.51 -0.90
CA ASP A 202 40.22 21.46 -0.22
C ASP A 202 38.85 20.82 0.06
N SER A 203 38.30 21.27 1.18
CA SER A 203 37.23 20.69 2.01
C SER A 203 35.82 20.85 1.46
#